data_AF-A0A433UZK7-F1
#
_entry.id   AF-A0A433UZK7-F1
#
_cell.length_a   1.000
_cell.length_b   1.000
_cell.length_c   1.000
_cell.angle_alpha   90.00
_cell.angle_beta   90.00
_cell.angle_gamma   90.00
#
_symmetry.space_group_name_H-M   'P 1'
#
loop_
_entity.id
_entity.type
_entity.pdbx_description
1 polymer ?
#
loop_
_entity_poly.entity_id
_entity_poly.type
_entity_poly.pdbx_seq_one_letter_code
_entity_poly.pdbx_strand_id
1 'polypeptide(L)' 'MIKLDNNRCRAAFIVECHNVPSKKPSITIRVSDEEYEVLKDWAEREYRTVAGLVLALTKKSIDEYKERHKNRETG' A
#
# COMPACT_ATOMS: atom_id res chain seq x y z
N MET A 1 -15.91 9.84 -10.67
CA MET A 1 -17.32 9.55 -10.34
C MET A 1 -17.34 8.22 -9.60
N ILE A 2 -17.38 8.25 -8.27
CA ILE A 2 -17.32 7.05 -7.42
C ILE A 2 -18.78 6.61 -7.21
N LYS A 3 -19.14 5.42 -7.69
CA LYS A 3 -20.42 4.78 -7.36
C LYS A 3 -20.28 4.15 -5.98
N LEU A 4 -21.08 4.64 -5.04
CA LEU A 4 -21.23 4.10 -3.70
C LEU A 4 -22.39 3.10 -3.72
N ASP A 5 -22.10 1.82 -3.90
CA ASP A 5 -23.06 0.75 -3.66
C ASP A 5 -23.02 0.35 -2.18
N ASN A 6 -24.21 0.33 -1.58
CA ASN A 6 -24.48 0.26 -0.16
C ASN A 6 -24.42 -1.20 0.35
N ASN A 7 -23.23 -1.71 0.68
CA ASN A 7 -22.94 -2.66 1.79
C ASN A 7 -21.51 -3.24 1.64
N ARG A 8 -20.65 -2.97 2.63
CA ARG A 8 -19.18 -3.15 2.67
C ARG A 8 -18.42 -2.10 1.87
N CYS A 9 -18.06 -1.03 2.56
CA CYS A 9 -16.96 -0.15 2.21
C CYS A 9 -15.72 -0.99 1.87
N ARG A 10 -15.41 -1.07 0.57
CA ARG A 10 -14.20 -1.71 0.05
C ARG A 10 -13.29 -0.61 -0.44
N ALA A 11 -12.41 -0.12 0.41
CA ALA A 11 -11.30 0.70 -0.06
C ALA A 11 -10.32 -0.20 -0.82
N ALA A 12 -10.28 -0.06 -2.14
CA ALA A 12 -9.33 -0.75 -3.00
C ALA A 12 -8.29 0.27 -3.49
N PHE A 13 -7.04 0.10 -3.08
CA PHE A 13 -5.92 0.91 -3.58
C PHE A 13 -5.08 0.09 -4.56
N ILE A 14 -4.68 0.72 -5.66
CA ILE A 14 -3.77 0.13 -6.65
C ILE A 14 -2.37 0.73 -6.41
N VAL A 15 -1.44 -0.13 -6.02
CA VAL A 15 -0.01 0.21 -5.92
C VAL A 15 0.68 -0.23 -7.20
N GLU A 16 1.25 0.71 -7.95
CA GLU A 16 1.90 0.47 -9.23
C GLU A 16 3.43 0.28 -9.09
N CYS A 17 3.97 -0.84 -9.59
CA CYS A 17 5.41 -1.14 -9.65
C CYS A 17 5.89 -1.27 -11.10
N HIS A 18 7.07 -0.73 -11.46
CA HIS A 18 7.66 -0.89 -12.81
C HIS A 18 8.59 -2.11 -12.82
N ASN A 19 8.22 -3.20 -13.53
CA ASN A 19 9.09 -3.91 -14.50
C ASN A 19 8.39 -5.16 -15.12
N VAL A 20 7.49 -4.97 -16.08
CA VAL A 20 7.15 -5.92 -17.17
C VAL A 20 6.62 -5.11 -18.38
N PRO A 21 6.80 -5.55 -19.65
CA PRO A 21 6.73 -4.67 -20.83
C PRO A 21 5.33 -4.15 -21.23
N SER A 22 4.29 -4.36 -20.42
CA SER A 22 2.94 -3.93 -20.84
C SER A 22 1.95 -3.61 -19.72
N LYS A 23 2.02 -4.22 -18.52
CA LYS A 23 1.12 -3.87 -17.40
C LYS A 23 1.85 -3.99 -16.08
N LYS A 24 2.01 -2.87 -15.38
CA LYS A 24 2.57 -2.82 -14.03
C LYS A 24 1.85 -3.84 -13.12
N PRO A 25 2.55 -4.67 -12.34
CA PRO A 25 1.90 -5.48 -11.31
C PRO A 25 1.06 -4.55 -10.42
N SER A 26 -0.20 -4.94 -10.23
CA SER A 26 -1.16 -4.24 -9.40
C SER A 26 -1.55 -5.14 -8.25
N ILE A 27 -1.64 -4.54 -7.06
CA ILE A 27 -2.08 -5.22 -5.84
C ILE A 27 -3.32 -4.46 -5.37
N THR A 28 -4.37 -5.21 -5.01
CA THR A 28 -5.55 -4.68 -4.33
C THR A 28 -5.50 -5.09 -2.87
N ILE A 29 -5.43 -4.12 -1.97
CA ILE A 29 -5.48 -4.34 -0.53
C ILE A 29 -6.91 -4.08 -0.06
N ARG A 30 -7.45 -4.96 0.78
CA ARG A 30 -8.72 -4.74 1.47
C ARG A 30 -8.43 -4.51 2.94
N VAL A 31 -8.98 -3.44 3.46
CA VAL A 31 -8.91 -3.04 4.87
C VAL A 31 -10.33 -2.85 5.40
N SER A 32 -10.48 -2.96 6.71
CA SER A 32 -11.67 -2.54 7.43
C SER A 32 -11.82 -1.01 7.41
N ASP A 33 -13.00 -0.54 7.80
CA ASP A 33 -13.29 0.90 7.88
C ASP A 33 -12.44 1.60 8.94
N GLU A 34 -12.23 0.94 10.08
CA GLU A 34 -11.36 1.45 11.14
C GLU A 34 -9.92 1.61 10.67
N GLU A 35 -9.38 0.60 9.97
CA GLU A 35 -8.04 0.66 9.38
C GLU A 35 -7.95 1.75 8.29
N TYR A 36 -9.01 1.95 7.51
CA TYR A 36 -9.04 2.98 6.49
C TYR A 36 -8.99 4.39 7.09
N GLU A 37 -9.77 4.66 8.14
CA GLU A 37 -9.74 5.97 8.81
C GLU A 37 -8.38 6.25 9.42
N VAL A 38 -7.74 5.25 10.04
CA VAL A 38 -6.35 5.39 10.53
C VAL A 38 -5.37 5.73 9.39
N LEU A 39 -5.48 5.04 8.25
CA LEU A 39 -4.62 5.31 7.09
C LEU A 39 -4.88 6.69 6.48
N LYS A 40 -6.13 7.15 6.50
CA LYS A 40 -6.54 8.46 6.01
C LYS A 40 -5.98 9.58 6.89
N ASP A 41 -6.20 9.51 8.19
CA ASP A 41 -5.67 10.48 9.16
C ASP A 41 -4.15 10.57 9.09
N TRP A 42 -3.47 9.43 8.95
CA TRP A 42 -2.02 9.40 8.80
C TRP A 42 -1.57 10.05 7.47
N ALA A 43 -2.24 9.74 6.36
CA ALA A 43 -1.90 10.32 5.07
C ALA A 43 -2.10 11.84 5.04
N GLU A 44 -3.16 12.35 5.69
CA GLU A 44 -3.42 13.78 5.82
C GLU A 44 -2.33 14.52 6.61
N ARG A 45 -1.88 13.94 7.74
CA ARG A 45 -0.78 14.51 8.55
C ARG A 45 0.54 14.60 7.79
N GLU A 46 0.75 13.71 6.83
CA GLU A 46 1.96 13.64 6.02
C GLU A 46 1.79 14.24 4.61
N TYR A 47 0.71 15.02 4.40
CA TYR A 47 0.38 15.71 3.15
C TYR A 47 0.46 14.81 1.90
N ARG A 48 -0.05 13.58 2.01
CA ARG A 48 0.00 12.58 0.93
C ARG A 48 -1.35 11.90 0.74
N THR A 49 -1.50 11.16 -0.36
CA THR A 49 -2.67 10.29 -0.56
C THR A 49 -2.52 9.00 0.23
N VAL A 50 -3.63 8.35 0.59
CA VAL A 50 -3.59 7.04 1.27
C VAL A 50 -2.83 6.00 0.45
N ALA A 51 -3.02 5.97 -0.88
CA ALA A 51 -2.25 5.11 -1.77
C ALA A 51 -0.74 5.40 -1.71
N GLY A 52 -0.35 6.67 -1.64
CA GLY A 52 1.04 7.09 -1.49
C GLY A 52 1.64 6.67 -0.15
N LEU A 53 0.88 6.79 0.93
CA LEU A 53 1.27 6.29 2.25
C LEU A 53 1.50 4.78 2.23
N VAL A 54 0.53 4.01 1.74
CA VAL A 54 0.60 2.55 1.64
C VAL A 54 1.81 2.11 0.82
N LEU A 55 2.08 2.78 -0.30
CA LEU A 55 3.26 2.52 -1.12
C LEU A 55 4.57 2.79 -0.35
N ALA A 56 4.66 3.89 0.39
CA ALA A 56 5.84 4.23 1.19
C ALA A 56 6.09 3.19 2.29
N LEU A 57 5.04 2.78 3.00
CA LEU A 57 5.10 1.74 4.04
C LEU A 57 5.50 0.38 3.46
N THR A 58 4.95 0.03 2.30
CA THR A 58 5.29 -1.22 1.60
C THR A 58 6.76 -1.24 1.20
N LYS A 59 7.28 -0.15 0.63
CA LYS A 59 8.71 -0.03 0.26
C LYS A 59 9.62 -0.17 1.48
N LYS A 60 9.32 0.57 2.56
CA LYS A 60 10.07 0.48 3.82
C LYS A 60 10.11 -0.96 4.35
N SER A 61 8.96 -1.63 4.37
CA SER A 61 8.86 -3.02 4.85
C SER A 61 9.64 -4.01 3.98
N ILE A 62 9.67 -3.81 2.66
CA ILE A 62 10.47 -4.62 1.72
C ILE A 62 11.96 -4.40 1.96
N ASP A 63 12.38 -3.16 2.18
CA ASP A 63 13.80 -2.85 2.42
C ASP A 63 14.28 -3.45 3.75
N GLU A 64 13.49 -3.30 4.82
CA GLU A 64 13.77 -3.97 6.11
C GLU A 64 13.80 -5.51 5.98
N TYR A 65 12.92 -6.09 5.17
CA TYR A 65 12.94 -7.52 4.87
C TYR A 65 14.25 -7.92 4.17
N LYS A 66 14.67 -7.17 3.15
CA LYS A 66 15.94 -7.42 2.45
C LYS A 66 17.14 -7.32 3.40
N GLU A 67 17.18 -6.32 4.27
CA GLU A 67 18.27 -6.14 5.23
C GLU A 67 18.39 -7.30 6.21
N ARG A 68 17.26 -7.77 6.78
CA ARG A 68 17.24 -8.94 7.68
C ARG A 68 17.75 -10.22 7.01
N HIS A 69 17.50 -10.37 5.72
CA HIS A 69 17.84 -11.59 4.98
C HIS A 69 19.22 -11.54 4.32
N LYS A 70 19.73 -10.35 3.96
CA LYS A 70 21.10 -10.18 3.47
C LYS A 70 22.14 -10.62 4.49
N ASN A 71 21.88 -10.38 5.79
CA ASN A 71 22.75 -10.80 6.89
C ASN A 71 22.70 -12.31 7.19
N ARG A 72 21.78 -13.08 6.57
CA ARG A 72 21.70 -14.55 6.75
C ARG A 72 22.46 -15.33 5.68
N GLU A 73 22.77 -14.72 4.55
CA GLU A 73 23.49 -15.38 3.43
C GLU A 73 25.00 -15.11 3.45
N THR A 74 25.49 -14.28 4.40
CA THR A 74 26.92 -13.95 4.53
C THR A 74 27.51 -14.38 5.90
N GLY A 75 26.83 -15.26 6.62
CA GLY A 75 27.25 -15.80 7.92
C GLY A 75 27.41 -17.31 7.89
#